data_AF-A0A930GT27-F1
#
_entry.id   AF-A0A930GT27-F1
#
_cell.length_a   1.000
_cell.length_b   1.000
_cell.length_c   1.000
_cell.angle_alpha   90.00
_cell.angle_beta   90.00
_cell.angle_gamma   90.00
#
_symmetry.space_group_name_H-M   'P 1'
#
loop_
_entity.id
_entity.type
_entity.pdbx_description
1 polymer ?
#
loop_
_entity_poly.entity_id
_entity_poly.type
_entity_poly.pdbx_seq_one_letter_code
_entity_poly.pdbx_strand_id
1 'polypeptide(L)'
;MILSSLLNAGYSLENSVKEALVELRLLYVKDNLIIKEFEYINQLIYMNISVERAFDDLAYRSHSEDIRSFAKVLRIAKRSGGELESIIAHTVGVIGDKVRIKEEIITMTTAKRFE
;
A
#
# COMPACT_ATOMS: atom_id res chain seq x y z
N MET A 1 -5.83 1.87 -0.14
CA MET A 1 -6.74 3.01 0.04
C MET A 1 -6.26 3.95 1.15
N ILE A 2 -6.08 3.48 2.39
CA ILE A 2 -5.59 4.27 3.55
C ILE A 2 -4.45 5.25 3.23
N LEU A 3 -3.29 4.74 2.76
CA LEU A 3 -2.13 5.57 2.44
C LEU A 3 -2.41 6.69 1.43
N SER A 4 -3.17 6.40 0.37
CA SER A 4 -3.53 7.40 -0.63
C SER A 4 -4.44 8.47 -0.06
N SER A 5 -5.38 8.10 0.81
CA SER A 5 -6.29 9.06 1.45
C SER A 5 -5.54 10.02 2.36
N LEU A 6 -4.55 9.53 3.13
CA LEU A 6 -3.72 10.35 4.00
C LEU A 6 -2.84 11.32 3.21
N LEU A 7 -2.19 10.85 2.14
CA LEU A 7 -1.42 11.70 1.25
C LEU A 7 -2.29 12.79 0.62
N ASN A 8 -3.48 12.45 0.12
CA ASN A 8 -4.43 13.42 -0.43
C ASN A 8 -4.94 14.42 0.62
N ALA A 9 -4.96 14.04 1.90
CA ALA A 9 -5.28 14.94 3.01
C ALA A 9 -4.11 15.87 3.39
N GLY A 10 -3.00 15.84 2.64
CA GLY A 10 -1.84 16.72 2.82
C GLY A 10 -0.83 16.21 3.85
N TYR A 11 -0.94 14.96 4.29
CA TYR A 11 0.06 14.36 5.17
C TYR A 11 1.35 14.12 4.38
N SER A 12 2.50 14.34 5.02
CA SER A 12 3.77 13.88 4.44
C SER A 12 3.75 12.36 4.27
N LEU A 13 4.63 11.84 3.42
CA LEU A 13 4.72 10.41 3.15
C LEU A 13 5.06 9.62 4.43
N GLU A 14 6.02 10.12 5.22
CA GLU A 14 6.41 9.53 6.49
C GLU A 14 5.24 9.54 7.49
N ASN A 15 4.52 10.65 7.61
CA ASN A 15 3.38 10.74 8.52
C ASN A 15 2.21 9.85 8.06
N SER A 16 2.00 9.74 6.75
CA SER A 16 0.99 8.86 6.17
C SER A 16 1.25 7.40 6.49
N VAL A 17 2.51 6.94 6.53
CA VAL A 17 2.85 5.57 6.95
C VAL A 17 2.56 5.34 8.43
N LYS A 18 2.81 6.34 9.27
CA LYS A 18 2.52 6.27 10.71
C LYS A 18 1.02 6.22 10.98
N GLU A 19 0.24 7.12 10.39
CA GLU A 19 -1.22 7.16 10.55
C GLU A 19 -1.89 5.92 9.92
N ALA A 20 -1.35 5.40 8.81
CA ALA A 20 -1.85 4.17 8.21
C ALA A 20 -1.75 2.98 9.18
N LEU A 21 -0.69 2.90 10.00
CA LEU A 21 -0.58 1.85 11.02
C LEU A 21 -1.69 1.98 12.08
N VAL A 22 -2.05 3.21 12.48
CA VAL A 22 -3.15 3.44 13.43
C VAL A 22 -4.47 2.95 12.83
N GLU A 23 -4.78 3.33 11.58
CA GLU A 23 -5.99 2.87 10.90
C GLU A 23 -6.02 1.35 10.73
N LEU A 24 -4.89 0.73 10.34
CA LEU A 24 -4.80 -0.73 10.20
C LEU A 24 -5.10 -1.46 11.52
N ARG A 25 -4.68 -0.93 12.67
CA ARG A 25 -5.00 -1.52 13.98
C ARG A 25 -6.47 -1.39 14.37
N LEU A 26 -7.15 -0.37 13.87
CA LEU A 26 -8.60 -0.21 14.09
C LEU A 26 -9.40 -1.19 13.21
N LEU A 27 -8.92 -1.47 12.01
CA LEU A 27 -9.57 -2.39 11.06
C LEU A 27 -9.34 -3.86 11.37
N TYR A 28 -8.17 -4.21 11.91
CA TYR A 28 -7.78 -5.61 12.16
C TYR A 28 -7.57 -5.87 13.65
N VAL A 29 -8.38 -6.78 14.21
CA VAL A 29 -8.40 -7.11 15.65
C VAL A 29 -7.35 -8.16 16.07
N LYS A 30 -6.69 -8.81 15.11
CA LYS A 30 -5.74 -9.93 15.33
C LYS A 30 -4.36 -9.62 14.76
N ASP A 31 -3.38 -10.42 15.18
CA ASP A 31 -2.06 -10.48 14.58
C ASP A 31 -2.18 -10.63 13.04
N ASN A 32 -1.87 -9.55 12.34
CA ASN A 32 -2.00 -9.44 10.90
C ASN A 32 -0.65 -9.06 10.31
N LEU A 33 -0.24 -9.79 9.28
CA LEU A 33 1.00 -9.55 8.55
C LEU A 33 1.11 -8.09 8.10
N ILE A 34 0.02 -7.45 7.65
CA ILE A 34 0.08 -6.06 7.20
C ILE A 34 0.41 -5.09 8.35
N ILE A 35 -0.06 -5.36 9.57
CA ILE A 35 0.27 -4.56 10.75
C ILE A 35 1.76 -4.71 11.04
N LYS A 36 2.28 -5.94 11.08
CA LYS A 36 3.70 -6.22 11.31
C LYS A 36 4.61 -5.57 10.26
N GLU A 37 4.19 -5.60 9.01
CA GLU A 37 4.95 -4.95 7.93
C GLU A 37 4.96 -3.42 8.07
N PHE A 38 3.83 -2.80 8.44
CA PHE A 38 3.80 -1.36 8.68
C PHE A 38 4.53 -0.95 9.97
N GLU A 39 4.54 -1.79 11.01
CA GLU A 39 5.40 -1.60 12.20
C GLU A 39 6.88 -1.60 11.78
N TYR A 40 7.29 -2.59 10.98
CA TYR A 40 8.68 -2.70 10.52
C TYR A 40 9.08 -1.53 9.62
N ILE A 41 8.22 -1.09 8.70
CA ILE A 41 8.47 0.11 7.89
C ILE A 41 8.63 1.35 8.78
N ASN A 42 7.76 1.54 9.78
CA ASN A 42 7.90 2.66 10.73
C ASN A 42 9.23 2.60 11.50
N GLN A 43 9.68 1.40 11.89
CA GLN A 43 10.98 1.20 12.53
C GLN A 43 12.14 1.57 11.59
N LEU A 44 12.09 1.17 10.31
CA LEU A 44 13.08 1.57 9.31
C LEU A 44 13.14 3.10 9.16
N ILE A 45 11.98 3.75 9.05
CA ILE A 45 11.89 5.22 8.96
C ILE A 45 12.49 5.90 10.20
N TYR A 46 12.20 5.38 11.39
CA TYR A 46 12.80 5.86 12.64
C TYR A 46 14.34 5.75 12.64
N MET A 47 14.88 4.73 11.97
CA MET A 47 16.32 4.55 11.76
C MET A 47 16.89 5.37 10.58
N ASN A 48 16.19 6.42 10.13
CA ASN A 48 16.54 7.27 8.98
C ASN A 48 16.66 6.52 7.64
N ILE A 49 15.99 5.37 7.50
CA ILE A 49 15.83 4.73 6.20
C ILE A 49 14.70 5.44 5.45
N SER A 50 14.91 5.78 4.19
CA SER A 50 13.89 6.44 3.38
C SER A 50 12.66 5.54 3.19
N VAL A 51 11.48 6.15 3.11
CA VAL A 51 10.21 5.44 2.93
C VAL A 51 10.25 4.56 1.68
N GLU A 52 10.85 5.05 0.59
CA GLU A 52 10.99 4.31 -0.66
C GLU A 52 11.83 3.05 -0.48
N ARG A 53 12.92 3.13 0.29
CA ARG A 53 13.76 1.97 0.57
C ARG A 53 13.05 0.96 1.47
N ALA A 54 12.24 1.43 2.42
CA ALA A 54 11.42 0.56 3.24
C ALA A 54 10.34 -0.18 2.43
N PHE A 55 9.70 0.49 1.47
CA PHE A 55 8.76 -0.16 0.54
C PHE A 55 9.45 -1.07 -0.48
N ASP A 56 10.65 -0.74 -0.94
CA ASP A 56 11.46 -1.63 -1.79
C ASP A 56 11.82 -2.93 -1.04
N ASP A 57 12.15 -2.84 0.26
CA ASP A 57 12.40 -4.01 1.11
C ASP A 57 11.13 -4.88 1.29
N LEU A 58 9.99 -4.25 1.57
CA LEU A 58 8.69 -4.96 1.61
C LEU A 58 8.38 -5.64 0.27
N ALA A 59 8.60 -4.96 -0.86
CA ALA A 59 8.39 -5.52 -2.19
C ALA A 59 9.30 -6.73 -2.47
N TYR A 60 10.53 -6.70 -1.96
CA TYR A 60 11.46 -7.81 -2.07
C TYR A 60 10.99 -9.01 -1.24
N ARG A 61 10.73 -8.82 0.06
CA ARG A 61 10.35 -9.89 0.99
C ARG A 61 8.97 -10.49 0.76
N SER A 62 8.00 -9.67 0.36
CA SER A 62 6.61 -10.12 0.15
C SER A 62 6.42 -10.92 -1.15
N HIS A 63 7.36 -10.81 -2.09
CA HIS A 63 7.23 -11.32 -3.47
C HIS A 63 5.97 -10.85 -4.20
N SER A 64 5.29 -9.81 -3.72
CA SER A 64 4.07 -9.28 -4.34
C SER A 64 4.40 -8.34 -5.50
N GLU A 65 3.91 -8.67 -6.69
CA GLU A 65 4.07 -7.84 -7.88
C GLU A 65 3.41 -6.46 -7.73
N ASP A 66 2.27 -6.41 -7.04
CA ASP A 66 1.53 -5.17 -6.82
C ASP A 66 2.31 -4.24 -5.87
N ILE A 67 2.93 -4.80 -4.82
CA ILE A 67 3.81 -4.04 -3.91
C ILE A 67 5.09 -3.60 -4.64
N ARG A 68 5.67 -4.45 -5.49
CA ARG A 68 6.84 -4.09 -6.30
C ARG A 68 6.56 -2.95 -7.27
N SER A 69 5.39 -2.97 -7.90
CA SER A 69 4.94 -1.90 -8.78
C SER A 69 4.73 -0.61 -8.00
N PHE A 70 4.07 -0.69 -6.84
CA PHE A 70 3.88 0.44 -5.94
C PHE A 70 5.20 1.08 -5.49
N ALA A 71 6.16 0.28 -5.00
CA ALA A 71 7.47 0.77 -4.54
C ALA A 71 8.25 1.47 -5.65
N LYS A 72 8.22 0.91 -6.87
CA LYS A 72 8.83 1.53 -8.05
C LYS A 72 8.22 2.89 -8.37
N VAL A 73 6.89 2.99 -8.33
CA VAL A 73 6.17 4.24 -8.58
C VAL A 73 6.50 5.27 -7.50
N LEU A 74 6.46 4.88 -6.23
CA LEU A 74 6.79 5.74 -5.09
C LEU A 74 8.18 6.37 -5.23
N ARG A 75 9.17 5.57 -5.61
CA ARG A 75 10.54 6.03 -5.86
C ARG A 75 10.65 7.03 -7.01
N ILE A 76 9.87 6.83 -8.08
CA ILE A 76 9.86 7.75 -9.22
C ILE A 76 9.17 9.06 -8.82
N ALA A 77 8.00 8.95 -8.21
CA ALA A 77 7.15 10.08 -7.87
C ALA A 77 7.82 11.05 -6.88
N LYS A 78 8.60 10.54 -5.91
CA LYS A 78 9.35 11.40 -4.98
C LYS A 78 10.46 12.22 -5.64
N ARG A 79 11.01 11.76 -6.77
CA ARG A 79 11.99 12.53 -7.57
C ARG A 79 11.33 13.62 -8.41
N SER A 80 10.04 13.48 -8.71
CA SER A 80 9.28 14.44 -9.53
C SER A 80 8.76 15.64 -8.73
N GLY A 81 8.74 15.57 -7.39
CA GLY A 81 8.53 16.70 -6.47
C GLY A 81 7.12 17.31 -6.41
N GLY A 82 6.32 17.26 -7.48
CA GLY A 82 5.04 17.99 -7.58
C GLY A 82 3.78 17.16 -7.84
N GLU A 83 3.88 15.84 -8.03
CA GLU A 83 2.73 14.98 -8.39
C GLU A 83 2.67 13.67 -7.58
N LEU A 84 3.33 13.63 -6.42
CA LEU A 84 3.43 12.40 -5.62
C LEU A 84 2.06 11.88 -5.22
N GLU A 85 1.18 12.74 -4.72
CA GLU A 85 -0.16 12.38 -4.24
C GLU A 85 -1.00 11.81 -5.38
N SER A 86 -1.04 12.50 -6.53
CA SER A 86 -1.79 12.08 -7.73
C SER A 86 -1.32 10.74 -8.28
N ILE A 87 0.00 10.58 -8.44
CA ILE A 87 0.61 9.36 -8.98
C ILE A 87 0.35 8.17 -8.04
N ILE A 88 0.48 8.38 -6.72
CA ILE A 88 0.22 7.34 -5.73
C ILE A 88 -1.26 7.00 -5.68
N ALA A 89 -2.15 7.98 -5.71
CA ALA A 89 -3.60 7.76 -5.71
C ALA A 89 -4.05 6.95 -6.93
N HIS A 90 -3.57 7.32 -8.11
CA HIS A 90 -3.84 6.57 -9.33
C HIS A 90 -3.35 5.11 -9.23
N THR A 91 -2.13 4.90 -8.73
CA THR A 91 -1.54 3.55 -8.60
C THR A 91 -2.32 2.68 -7.61
N VAL A 92 -2.73 3.25 -6.47
CA VAL A 92 -3.58 2.57 -5.49
C VAL A 92 -4.95 2.24 -6.09
N GLY A 93 -5.50 3.12 -6.93
CA GLY A 93 -6.73 2.87 -7.69
C GLY A 93 -6.61 1.65 -8.61
N VAL A 94 -5.57 1.60 -9.44
CA VAL A 94 -5.30 0.47 -10.35
C VAL A 94 -5.16 -0.86 -9.60
N ILE A 95 -4.45 -0.86 -8.46
CA ILE A 95 -4.34 -2.06 -7.61
C ILE A 95 -5.72 -2.46 -7.05
N GLY A 96 -6.51 -1.49 -6.59
CA GLY A 96 -7.87 -1.74 -6.10
C GLY A 96 -8.80 -2.34 -7.16
N ASP A 97 -8.74 -1.82 -8.39
CA ASP A 97 -9.50 -2.36 -9.53
C ASP A 97 -9.07 -3.80 -9.86
N LYS A 98 -7.75 -4.08 -9.84
CA LYS A 98 -7.23 -5.45 -10.04
C LYS A 98 -7.75 -6.43 -8.97
N VAL A 99 -7.89 -5.99 -7.73
CA VAL A 99 -8.46 -6.81 -6.64
C VAL A 99 -9.95 -7.07 -6.88
N ARG A 100 -10.74 -6.02 -7.17
CA ARG A 100 -12.17 -6.14 -7.46
C ARG A 100 -12.46 -7.08 -8.64
N ILE A 101 -11.74 -6.93 -9.75
CA ILE A 101 -11.90 -7.79 -10.92
C ILE A 101 -11.62 -9.26 -10.57
N LYS A 102 -10.61 -9.54 -9.73
CA LYS A 102 -10.34 -10.92 -9.26
C LYS A 102 -11.49 -11.48 -8.43
N GLU A 103 -12.08 -10.68 -7.53
CA GLU A 103 -13.22 -11.09 -6.71
C GLU A 103 -14.47 -11.33 -7.56
N GLU A 104 -14.74 -10.49 -8.56
CA GLU A 104 -15.84 -10.68 -9.52
C GLU A 104 -15.70 -11.98 -10.30
N ILE A 105 -14.50 -12.30 -10.81
CA ILE A 105 -14.23 -13.56 -11.52
C ILE A 105 -14.48 -14.78 -10.62
N ILE A 106 -14.01 -14.73 -9.37
CA ILE A 106 -14.22 -15.82 -8.40
C ILE A 106 -15.71 -16.01 -8.14
N THR A 107 -16.45 -14.91 -7.96
CA THR A 107 -17.89 -14.94 -7.69
C THR A 107 -18.65 -15.52 -8.88
N MET A 108 -18.37 -15.08 -10.11
CA MET A 108 -18.99 -15.60 -11.34
C MET A 108 -18.66 -17.08 -11.57
N THR A 109 -17.41 -17.49 -11.33
CA THR A 109 -17.00 -18.90 -11.49
C THR A 109 -17.63 -19.80 -10.44
N THR A 110 -17.81 -19.29 -9.22
CA THR A 110 -18.48 -20.00 -8.13
C THR A 110 -19.96 -20.16 -8.44
N ALA A 111 -20.64 -19.10 -8.88
CA ALA A 111 -22.04 -19.15 -9.29
C ALA A 111 -22.29 -20.21 -10.38
N LYS A 112 -21.47 -20.24 -11.44
CA LYS A 112 -21.54 -21.24 -12.51
C LYS A 112 -21.24 -22.70 -12.10
N ARG A 113 -20.60 -22.93 -10.94
CA ARG A 113 -20.32 -24.29 -10.43
C ARG A 113 -21.46 -24.84 -9.57
N PHE A 114 -22.38 -23.99 -9.12
CA PHE A 114 -23.56 -24.38 -8.34
C PHE A 114 -24.85 -24.40 -9.19
N GLU A 115 -24.76 -24.06 -10.48
CA GLU A 115 -25.73 -24.40 -11.53
C GLU A 115 -25.34 -25.71 -12.21
#